data_AF-A0A1H9JSI8-F1
#
_entry.id   AF-A0A1H9JSI8-F1
#
_cell.length_a   1.000
_cell.length_b   1.000
_cell.length_c   1.000
_cell.angle_alpha   90.00
_cell.angle_beta   90.00
_cell.angle_gamma   90.00
#
_symmetry.space_group_name_H-M   'P 1'
#
loop_
_entity.id
_entity.type
_entity.pdbx_description
1 polymer ?
#
loop_
_entity_poly.entity_id
_entity_poly.type
_entity_poly.pdbx_seq_one_letter_code
_entity_poly.pdbx_strand_id
1 'polypeptide(L)'
;MTQMLIVVLITGILGTLAYKYYRGTPGSFLAKPAEYQLQYMPADFQVTIDPETALAILQNPLRYRREFDQLVYDINTDILKHVSNRMGLNDSLRTEVLREYDRQHPQMKDLYYTDFMRMRDTSAAVYEAWYEEGGRKLTEIFEEVASNYTCFMVNKVIAAVIRTRNGNILAKGADVQNPCKIATGEALKPMMARMAERAAIDDFSQSKGLFQQKVENVIGELATMEVRDKKGINKQLQTSIWGLNVSETDVEITAISILKVGFRLNDYFTVDLDERSKTVLITLPEPMILSHEVLPKIEKLDIGWMREIESVNINEGVNSLREAFRAEALESNIMSKSKTQARELMNTMFQPVVRGIGPNYKIEVQFQAAPTRTTQGDLG
;
A
#
# COMPACT_ATOMS: atom_id res chain seq x y z
N MET A 1 71.97 7.18 63.00
CA MET A 1 71.60 6.22 61.93
C MET A 1 70.10 6.21 61.62
N THR A 2 69.22 6.30 62.60
CA THR A 2 67.75 6.26 62.41
C THR A 2 67.18 7.39 61.55
N GLN A 3 67.72 8.61 61.64
CA GLN A 3 67.24 9.74 60.81
C GLN A 3 67.56 9.60 59.31
N MET A 4 68.74 9.08 58.94
CA MET A 4 69.05 8.82 57.53
C MET A 4 68.14 7.74 56.93
N LEU A 5 67.78 6.73 57.72
CA LEU A 5 66.91 5.63 57.29
C LEU A 5 65.49 6.12 56.97
N ILE A 6 64.98 7.08 57.76
CA ILE A 6 63.68 7.72 57.54
C ILE A 6 63.70 8.57 56.26
N VAL A 7 64.77 9.34 56.01
CA VAL A 7 64.88 10.18 54.81
C VAL A 7 64.94 9.32 53.54
N VAL A 8 65.66 8.20 53.57
CA VAL A 8 65.71 7.24 52.44
C VAL A 8 64.36 6.57 52.20
N LEU A 9 63.61 6.24 53.25
CA LEU A 9 62.26 5.69 53.12
C LEU A 9 61.28 6.70 52.52
N ILE A 10 61.31 7.96 52.98
CA ILE A 10 60.43 9.01 52.46
C ILE A 10 60.74 9.31 50.99
N THR A 11 62.03 9.40 50.62
CA THR A 11 62.43 9.60 49.21
C THR A 11 62.12 8.37 48.34
N GLY A 12 62.20 7.16 48.87
CA GLY A 12 61.76 5.94 48.18
C GLY A 12 60.25 5.90 47.93
N ILE A 13 59.45 6.31 48.92
CA ILE A 13 57.98 6.40 48.80
C ILE A 13 57.59 7.52 47.82
N LEU A 14 58.21 8.70 47.91
CA LEU A 14 57.96 9.79 46.97
C LEU A 14 58.41 9.45 45.55
N GLY A 15 59.55 8.77 45.40
CA GLY A 15 60.04 8.30 44.10
C GLY A 15 59.11 7.26 43.47
N THR A 16 58.59 6.31 44.25
CA THR A 16 57.63 5.31 43.75
C THR A 16 56.26 5.91 43.44
N LEU A 17 55.80 6.91 44.21
CA LEU A 17 54.58 7.66 43.91
C LEU A 17 54.73 8.52 42.64
N ALA A 18 55.86 9.22 42.47
CA ALA A 18 56.16 9.99 41.26
C ALA A 18 56.28 9.09 40.03
N TYR A 19 56.92 7.92 40.19
CA TYR A 19 57.01 6.92 39.14
C TYR A 19 55.64 6.35 38.74
N LYS A 20 54.78 6.02 39.72
CA LYS A 20 53.40 5.58 39.45
C LYS A 20 52.54 6.68 38.82
N TYR A 21 52.77 7.94 39.19
CA TYR A 21 52.08 9.09 38.59
C TYR A 21 52.43 9.25 37.11
N TYR A 22 53.72 9.10 36.75
CA TYR A 22 54.16 9.20 35.35
C TYR A 22 53.88 7.96 34.50
N ARG A 23 53.78 6.77 35.09
CA ARG A 23 53.51 5.51 34.35
C ARG A 23 52.04 5.08 34.26
N GLY A 24 51.09 5.92 34.69
CA GLY A 24 49.68 5.85 34.30
C GLY A 24 49.05 4.44 34.32
N THR A 25 48.98 3.80 35.48
CA THR A 25 48.27 2.52 35.64
C THR A 25 46.78 2.79 35.95
N PRO A 26 45.81 2.13 35.28
CA PRO A 26 44.39 2.30 35.56
C PRO A 26 44.05 1.82 36.99
N GLY A 27 43.31 2.63 37.77
CA GLY A 27 42.79 2.24 39.09
C GLY A 27 43.49 2.84 40.33
N SER A 28 44.46 3.74 40.16
CA SER A 28 45.08 4.49 41.27
C SER A 28 44.19 5.66 41.73
N PHE A 29 44.09 5.90 43.05
CA PHE A 29 43.33 7.03 43.66
C PHE A 29 43.80 8.42 43.19
N LEU A 30 44.98 8.50 42.56
CA LEU A 30 45.57 9.72 41.99
C LEU A 30 45.60 9.74 40.44
N ALA A 31 44.90 8.81 39.78
CA ALA A 31 44.85 8.76 38.32
C ALA A 31 43.97 9.90 37.76
N LYS A 32 44.43 10.55 36.67
CA LYS A 32 43.57 11.42 35.85
C LYS A 32 42.32 10.63 35.42
N PRO A 33 41.13 11.26 35.33
CA PRO A 33 39.90 10.56 34.96
C PRO A 33 40.11 9.83 33.64
N ALA A 34 39.85 8.52 33.64
CA ALA A 34 40.03 7.67 32.48
C ALA A 34 39.11 8.15 31.35
N GLU A 35 39.68 8.31 30.16
CA GLU A 35 38.93 8.60 28.94
C GLU A 35 37.97 7.44 28.67
N TYR A 36 36.67 7.73 28.56
CA TYR A 36 35.67 6.72 28.22
C TYR A 36 35.84 6.34 26.74
N GLN A 37 36.47 5.19 26.48
CA GLN A 37 36.59 4.66 25.12
C GLN A 37 35.29 3.96 24.76
N LEU A 38 34.50 4.53 23.84
CA LEU A 38 33.28 3.90 23.36
C LEU A 38 33.61 2.75 22.42
N GLN A 39 33.04 1.57 22.68
CA GLN A 39 33.10 0.43 21.79
C GLN A 39 31.74 0.20 21.15
N TYR A 40 31.64 0.38 19.84
CA TYR A 40 30.37 0.25 19.13
C TYR A 40 29.96 -1.22 19.00
N MET A 41 28.72 -1.55 19.36
CA MET A 41 28.16 -2.92 19.30
C MET A 41 27.05 -3.01 18.25
N PRO A 42 26.90 -4.12 17.52
CA PRO A 42 25.71 -4.33 16.68
C PRO A 42 24.47 -4.42 17.58
N ALA A 43 23.42 -3.66 17.24
CA ALA A 43 22.14 -3.68 17.94
C ALA A 43 21.03 -3.65 16.88
N ASP A 44 20.04 -4.51 17.02
CA ASP A 44 18.83 -4.46 16.18
C ASP A 44 17.83 -3.49 16.80
N PHE A 45 17.26 -2.61 15.99
CA PHE A 45 16.28 -1.65 16.49
C PHE A 45 14.93 -2.34 16.74
N GLN A 46 14.56 -2.47 18.01
CA GLN A 46 13.25 -2.97 18.43
C GLN A 46 12.32 -1.79 18.70
N VAL A 47 11.34 -1.61 17.81
CA VAL A 47 10.27 -0.61 18.02
C VAL A 47 9.19 -1.21 18.88
N THR A 48 8.86 -0.51 19.97
CA THR A 48 7.74 -0.89 20.84
C THR A 48 6.40 -0.29 20.40
N ILE A 49 6.42 0.65 19.48
CA ILE A 49 5.26 1.40 19.00
C ILE A 49 4.46 0.56 18.00
N ASP A 50 3.18 0.41 18.29
CA ASP A 50 2.20 -0.14 17.37
C ASP A 50 1.84 0.90 16.28
N PRO A 51 2.10 0.60 15.00
CA PRO A 51 1.78 1.52 13.89
C PRO A 51 0.30 1.91 13.83
N GLU A 52 -0.62 0.99 14.14
CA GLU A 52 -2.06 1.26 14.07
C GLU A 52 -2.47 2.32 15.09
N THR A 53 -2.06 2.13 16.34
CA THR A 53 -2.30 3.08 17.43
C THR A 53 -1.66 4.43 17.13
N ALA A 54 -0.41 4.44 16.63
CA ALA A 54 0.27 5.67 16.28
C ALA A 54 -0.48 6.46 15.19
N LEU A 55 -0.97 5.78 14.15
CA LEU A 55 -1.75 6.41 13.07
C LEU A 55 -3.07 7.00 13.58
N ALA A 56 -3.79 6.28 14.43
CA ALA A 56 -5.05 6.77 15.02
C ALA A 56 -4.84 8.06 15.84
N ILE A 57 -3.71 8.15 16.55
CA ILE A 57 -3.31 9.36 17.29
C ILE A 57 -3.01 10.51 16.32
N LEU A 58 -2.22 10.26 15.27
CA LEU A 58 -1.82 11.27 14.27
C LEU A 58 -3.00 11.79 13.44
N GLN A 59 -4.02 10.97 13.19
CA GLN A 59 -5.26 11.38 12.51
C GLN A 59 -6.06 12.38 13.36
N ASN A 60 -6.06 12.20 14.68
CA ASN A 60 -6.89 12.98 15.59
C ASN A 60 -6.07 13.59 16.75
N PRO A 61 -5.03 14.40 16.46
CA PRO A 61 -4.06 14.87 17.46
C PRO A 61 -4.69 15.83 18.49
N LEU A 62 -5.74 16.58 18.10
CA LEU A 62 -6.49 17.45 19.00
C LEU A 62 -7.27 16.66 20.06
N ARG A 63 -7.86 15.53 19.65
CA ARG A 63 -8.62 14.65 20.53
C ARG A 63 -7.68 13.80 21.40
N TYR A 64 -6.57 13.36 20.83
CA TYR A 64 -5.60 12.45 21.44
C TYR A 64 -4.32 13.18 21.86
N ARG A 65 -4.44 14.37 22.44
CA ARG A 65 -3.26 15.20 22.78
C ARG A 65 -2.31 14.50 23.74
N ARG A 66 -2.85 13.84 24.77
CA ARG A 66 -2.03 13.14 25.76
C ARG A 66 -1.33 11.93 25.15
N GLU A 67 -2.02 11.21 24.29
CA GLU A 67 -1.49 10.05 23.58
C GLU A 67 -0.45 10.47 22.54
N PHE A 68 -0.60 11.65 21.90
CA PHE A 68 0.44 12.24 21.04
C PHE A 68 1.70 12.55 21.84
N ASP A 69 1.57 13.19 23.01
CA ASP A 69 2.69 13.46 23.89
C ASP A 69 3.43 12.16 24.26
N GLN A 70 2.67 11.10 24.59
CA GLN A 70 3.22 9.78 24.90
C GLN A 70 3.90 9.13 23.67
N LEU A 71 3.31 9.23 22.49
CA LEU A 71 3.91 8.73 21.24
C LEU A 71 5.29 9.37 21.00
N VAL A 72 5.41 10.68 21.20
CA VAL A 72 6.70 11.40 21.09
C VAL A 72 7.70 10.92 22.14
N TYR A 73 7.24 10.62 23.36
CA TYR A 73 8.08 10.06 24.42
C TYR A 73 8.63 8.67 24.02
N ASP A 74 7.74 7.77 23.61
CA ASP A 74 8.07 6.39 23.29
C ASP A 74 9.05 6.31 22.11
N ILE A 75 8.80 7.10 21.05
CA ILE A 75 9.69 7.20 19.89
C ILE A 75 11.09 7.62 20.30
N ASN A 76 11.19 8.72 21.03
CA ASN A 76 12.48 9.31 21.37
C ASN A 76 13.25 8.43 22.37
N THR A 77 12.56 7.82 23.34
CA THR A 77 13.20 6.90 24.27
C THR A 77 13.67 5.62 23.58
N ASP A 78 12.92 5.06 22.64
CA ASP A 78 13.36 3.90 21.85
C ASP A 78 14.58 4.23 20.98
N ILE A 79 14.58 5.40 20.32
CA ILE A 79 15.75 5.91 19.59
C ILE A 79 16.97 6.04 20.53
N LEU A 80 16.79 6.64 21.70
CA LEU A 80 17.88 6.84 22.67
C LEU A 80 18.40 5.52 23.24
N LYS A 81 17.53 4.55 23.53
CA LYS A 81 17.94 3.19 23.93
C LYS A 81 18.79 2.56 22.83
N HIS A 82 18.34 2.62 21.58
CA HIS A 82 19.07 2.09 20.42
C HIS A 82 20.45 2.73 20.28
N VAL A 83 20.51 4.06 20.26
CA VAL A 83 21.77 4.82 20.15
C VAL A 83 22.70 4.47 21.31
N SER A 84 22.19 4.42 22.53
CA SER A 84 23.00 4.11 23.72
C SER A 84 23.57 2.69 23.69
N ASN A 85 22.78 1.72 23.22
CA ASN A 85 23.22 0.34 23.00
C ASN A 85 24.28 0.26 21.90
N ARG A 86 24.04 0.95 20.77
CA ARG A 86 24.96 0.99 19.62
C ARG A 86 26.29 1.62 20.00
N MET A 87 26.29 2.64 20.87
CA MET A 87 27.48 3.31 21.39
C MET A 87 28.22 2.50 22.48
N GLY A 88 27.64 1.40 22.96
CA GLY A 88 28.24 0.57 24.01
C GLY A 88 28.23 1.22 25.39
N LEU A 89 27.22 2.05 25.69
CA LEU A 89 27.09 2.66 27.01
C LEU A 89 26.75 1.60 28.07
N ASN A 90 27.39 1.69 29.23
CA ASN A 90 27.05 0.84 30.38
C ASN A 90 25.66 1.18 30.96
N ASP A 91 25.09 0.28 31.76
CA ASP A 91 23.74 0.39 32.33
C ASP A 91 23.52 1.73 33.06
N SER A 92 24.50 2.16 33.84
CA SER A 92 24.44 3.43 34.57
C SER A 92 24.28 4.64 33.63
N LEU A 93 25.06 4.69 32.54
CA LEU A 93 24.96 5.77 31.55
C LEU A 93 23.68 5.67 30.73
N ARG A 94 23.22 4.45 30.41
CA ARG A 94 21.93 4.23 29.71
C ARG A 94 20.76 4.76 30.52
N THR A 95 20.74 4.51 31.83
CA THR A 95 19.71 5.08 32.72
C THR A 95 19.81 6.61 32.80
N GLU A 96 21.03 7.17 32.81
CA GLU A 96 21.21 8.62 32.82
C GLU A 96 20.70 9.26 31.52
N VAL A 97 20.94 8.64 30.36
CA VAL A 97 20.43 9.12 29.06
C VAL A 97 18.91 9.28 29.09
N LEU A 98 18.19 8.28 29.60
CA LEU A 98 16.74 8.35 29.70
C LEU A 98 16.29 9.44 30.69
N ARG A 99 16.98 9.56 31.83
CA ARG A 99 16.68 10.61 32.82
C ARG A 99 16.91 12.02 32.29
N GLU A 100 17.97 12.22 31.51
CA GLU A 100 18.22 13.51 30.85
C GLU A 100 17.17 13.81 29.77
N TYR A 101 16.68 12.79 29.06
CA TYR A 101 15.56 12.96 28.14
C TYR A 101 14.26 13.31 28.87
N ASP A 102 13.94 12.66 30.00
CA ASP A 102 12.74 12.96 30.79
C ASP A 102 12.64 14.45 31.17
N ARG A 103 13.79 15.09 31.45
CA ARG A 103 13.86 16.54 31.72
C ARG A 103 13.58 17.40 30.49
N GLN A 104 13.91 16.92 29.30
CA GLN A 104 13.76 17.64 28.04
C GLN A 104 12.41 17.39 27.36
N HIS A 105 11.79 16.24 27.63
CA HIS A 105 10.54 15.81 27.01
C HIS A 105 9.41 16.85 27.07
N PRO A 106 9.18 17.58 28.19
CA PRO A 106 8.12 18.60 28.25
C PRO A 106 8.25 19.68 27.17
N GLN A 107 9.47 20.08 26.81
CA GLN A 107 9.70 21.04 25.74
C GLN A 107 9.56 20.37 24.36
N MET A 108 10.07 19.15 24.21
CA MET A 108 10.08 18.44 22.92
C MET A 108 8.68 18.11 22.44
N LYS A 109 7.78 17.63 23.31
CA LYS A 109 6.41 17.27 22.93
C LYS A 109 5.63 18.47 22.36
N ASP A 110 5.83 19.66 22.92
CA ASP A 110 5.15 20.87 22.47
C ASP A 110 5.69 21.34 21.11
N LEU A 111 7.00 21.20 20.87
CA LEU A 111 7.61 21.48 19.57
C LEU A 111 7.09 20.53 18.49
N TYR A 112 7.08 19.23 18.77
CA TYR A 112 6.56 18.22 17.85
C TYR A 112 5.09 18.50 17.51
N TYR A 113 4.26 18.72 18.52
CA TYR A 113 2.83 18.96 18.33
C TYR A 113 2.58 20.23 17.50
N THR A 114 3.25 21.34 17.85
CA THR A 114 3.05 22.63 17.18
C THR A 114 3.43 22.56 15.71
N ASP A 115 4.60 21.98 15.40
CA ASP A 115 5.05 21.87 14.02
C ASP A 115 4.23 20.86 13.21
N PHE A 116 3.81 19.75 13.82
CA PHE A 116 2.93 18.77 13.20
C PHE A 116 1.59 19.41 12.81
N MET A 117 0.95 20.12 13.74
CA MET A 117 -0.32 20.82 13.48
C MET A 117 -0.16 21.88 12.38
N ARG A 118 0.93 22.67 12.44
CA ARG A 118 1.20 23.71 11.43
C ARG A 118 1.34 23.11 10.02
N MET A 119 2.08 22.01 9.87
CA MET A 119 2.28 21.37 8.56
C MET A 119 1.02 20.67 8.05
N ARG A 120 0.21 20.11 8.96
CA ARG A 120 -1.06 19.50 8.61
C ARG A 120 -2.04 20.54 8.06
N ASP A 121 -2.22 21.65 8.78
CA ASP A 121 -3.18 22.70 8.42
C ASP A 121 -2.82 23.39 7.09
N THR A 122 -1.53 23.47 6.71
CA THR A 122 -1.12 23.98 5.39
C THR A 122 -1.28 22.97 4.27
N SER A 123 -1.30 21.67 4.57
CA SER A 123 -1.44 20.60 3.58
C SER A 123 -2.89 20.29 3.19
N ALA A 124 -3.85 20.58 4.08
CA ALA A 124 -5.29 20.41 3.85
C ALA A 124 -5.82 21.22 2.65
N ALA A 125 -5.17 22.33 2.32
CA ALA A 125 -5.62 23.24 1.26
C ALA A 125 -5.33 22.77 -0.18
N VAL A 126 -4.63 21.64 -0.39
CA VAL A 126 -4.03 21.32 -1.71
C VAL A 126 -4.53 20.00 -2.35
N TYR A 127 -5.21 19.09 -1.63
CA TYR A 127 -5.44 17.71 -2.12
C TYR A 127 -6.90 17.22 -2.21
N GLU A 128 -7.87 18.13 -2.24
CA GLU A 128 -9.31 17.82 -2.07
C GLU A 128 -10.05 17.10 -3.22
N ALA A 129 -9.40 16.57 -4.26
CA ALA A 129 -10.16 16.08 -5.43
C ALA A 129 -10.50 14.58 -5.44
N TRP A 130 -9.69 13.71 -4.81
CA TRP A 130 -9.87 12.24 -4.95
C TRP A 130 -9.51 11.41 -3.71
N TYR A 131 -8.77 11.98 -2.77
CA TYR A 131 -8.18 11.27 -1.64
C TYR A 131 -8.43 12.13 -0.41
N GLU A 132 -9.22 11.63 0.55
CA GLU A 132 -9.24 12.19 1.90
C GLU A 132 -7.79 12.25 2.42
N GLU A 133 -7.48 13.14 3.37
CA GLU A 133 -6.14 13.24 3.98
C GLU A 133 -5.72 11.88 4.58
N GLY A 134 -5.08 11.04 3.76
CA GLY A 134 -4.77 9.68 4.12
C GLY A 134 -3.71 9.61 5.20
N GLY A 135 -3.70 8.51 5.95
CA GLY A 135 -2.67 8.20 6.95
C GLY A 135 -1.26 8.34 6.37
N ARG A 136 -1.05 8.04 5.08
CA ARG A 136 0.27 8.19 4.44
C ARG A 136 0.78 9.62 4.52
N LYS A 137 -0.08 10.61 4.28
CA LYS A 137 0.31 12.03 4.35
C LYS A 137 0.68 12.43 5.78
N LEU A 138 -0.08 11.95 6.76
CA LEU A 138 0.19 12.20 8.18
C LEU A 138 1.53 11.59 8.61
N THR A 139 1.88 10.40 8.10
CA THR A 139 3.19 9.80 8.36
C THR A 139 4.33 10.60 7.73
N GLU A 140 4.17 11.13 6.51
CA GLU A 140 5.17 11.98 5.87
C GLU A 140 5.40 13.27 6.66
N ILE A 141 4.32 13.94 7.09
CA ILE A 141 4.40 15.16 7.91
C ILE A 141 5.09 14.85 9.23
N PHE A 142 4.70 13.76 9.88
CA PHE A 142 5.30 13.37 11.15
C PHE A 142 6.78 12.98 11.01
N GLU A 143 7.16 12.29 9.93
CA GLU A 143 8.55 11.97 9.61
C GLU A 143 9.38 13.25 9.44
N GLU A 144 8.86 14.27 8.75
CA GLU A 144 9.53 15.55 8.57
C GLU A 144 9.77 16.25 9.92
N VAL A 145 8.73 16.33 10.76
CA VAL A 145 8.83 16.89 12.12
C VAL A 145 9.85 16.10 12.95
N ALA A 146 9.72 14.78 13.01
CA ALA A 146 10.60 13.94 13.81
C ALA A 146 12.06 14.02 13.34
N SER A 147 12.30 14.07 12.04
CA SER A 147 13.64 14.20 11.45
C SER A 147 14.33 15.50 11.86
N ASN A 148 13.59 16.61 11.90
CA ASN A 148 14.12 17.92 12.30
C ASN A 148 14.62 17.92 13.75
N TYR A 149 13.95 17.18 14.63
CA TYR A 149 14.25 17.21 16.07
C TYR A 149 15.14 16.06 16.56
N THR A 150 15.15 14.92 15.88
CA THR A 150 15.84 13.70 16.33
C THR A 150 17.33 13.94 16.56
N CYS A 151 18.03 14.57 15.61
CA CYS A 151 19.48 14.79 15.74
C CYS A 151 19.83 15.80 16.83
N PHE A 152 19.03 16.86 16.97
CA PHE A 152 19.20 17.83 18.05
C PHE A 152 19.03 17.17 19.43
N MET A 153 17.94 16.40 19.59
CA MET A 153 17.61 15.68 20.81
C MET A 153 18.73 14.72 21.21
N VAL A 154 19.13 13.84 20.28
CA VAL A 154 20.15 12.82 20.56
C VAL A 154 21.49 13.47 20.93
N ASN A 155 21.94 14.47 20.15
CA ASN A 155 23.22 15.14 20.43
C ASN A 155 23.19 15.85 21.80
N LYS A 156 22.10 16.53 22.13
CA LYS A 156 21.96 17.27 23.39
C LYS A 156 21.94 16.33 24.60
N VAL A 157 21.17 15.25 24.54
CA VAL A 157 21.07 14.26 25.62
C VAL A 157 22.39 13.52 25.80
N ILE A 158 22.99 12.99 24.72
CA ILE A 158 24.23 12.23 24.79
C ILE A 158 25.40 13.10 25.29
N ALA A 159 25.48 14.36 24.84
CA ALA A 159 26.52 15.28 25.30
C ALA A 159 26.40 15.64 26.79
N ALA A 160 25.19 15.66 27.35
CA ALA A 160 24.97 15.89 28.77
C ALA A 160 25.47 14.71 29.63
N VAL A 161 25.34 13.48 29.13
CA VAL A 161 25.69 12.26 29.86
C VAL A 161 27.16 11.88 29.72
N ILE A 162 27.74 12.03 28.51
CA ILE A 162 29.13 11.66 28.24
C ILE A 162 30.02 12.88 28.50
N ARG A 163 30.76 12.88 29.61
CA ARG A 163 31.78 13.90 29.90
C ARG A 163 32.94 13.80 28.90
N THR A 164 32.96 14.69 27.91
CA THR A 164 34.09 14.82 26.99
C THR A 164 35.12 15.81 27.55
N ARG A 165 36.42 15.48 27.47
CA ARG A 165 37.48 16.50 27.61
C ARG A 165 37.71 17.11 26.23
N ASN A 166 37.62 18.44 26.13
CA ASN A 166 37.77 19.21 24.89
C ASN A 166 36.70 18.96 23.80
N GLY A 167 35.52 18.44 24.16
CA GLY A 167 34.41 18.24 23.21
C GLY A 167 34.55 17.02 22.29
N ASN A 168 35.63 16.24 22.39
CA ASN A 168 35.87 15.08 21.54
C ASN A 168 35.53 13.77 22.26
N ILE A 169 34.71 12.95 21.60
CA ILE A 169 34.41 11.56 22.00
C ILE A 169 35.40 10.65 21.29
N LEU A 170 36.24 9.92 22.03
CA LEU A 170 37.13 8.90 21.47
C LEU A 170 36.36 7.59 21.32
N ALA A 171 35.99 7.25 20.08
CA ALA A 171 35.28 6.01 19.75
C ALA A 171 36.18 5.04 18.95
N LYS A 172 36.10 3.74 19.26
CA LYS A 172 36.79 2.65 18.55
C LYS A 172 35.75 1.66 17.98
N GLY A 173 35.84 1.35 16.69
CA GLY A 173 34.97 0.39 16.01
C GLY A 173 35.12 0.44 14.48
N ALA A 174 34.67 -0.61 13.77
CA ALA A 174 34.79 -0.72 12.30
C ALA A 174 33.83 0.20 11.51
N ASP A 175 32.84 0.82 12.18
CA ASP A 175 31.89 1.77 11.59
C ASP A 175 31.46 2.79 12.64
N VAL A 176 32.35 3.72 13.00
CA VAL A 176 32.04 4.78 13.98
C VAL A 176 31.11 5.80 13.33
N GLN A 177 29.81 5.57 13.44
CA GLN A 177 28.78 6.53 13.03
C GLN A 177 28.48 7.50 14.17
N ASN A 178 28.22 8.78 13.84
CA ASN A 178 27.79 9.73 14.86
C ASN A 178 26.40 9.34 15.41
N PRO A 179 26.05 9.73 16.66
CA PRO A 179 24.78 9.35 17.29
C PRO A 179 23.53 9.72 16.47
N CYS A 180 23.57 10.87 15.79
CA CYS A 180 22.50 11.34 14.89
C CYS A 180 22.27 10.41 13.68
N LYS A 181 23.34 9.90 13.06
CA LYS A 181 23.25 8.99 11.90
C LYS A 181 22.67 7.63 12.29
N ILE A 182 23.02 7.13 13.47
CA ILE A 182 22.40 5.93 14.06
C ILE A 182 20.91 6.18 14.31
N ALA A 183 20.59 7.28 14.98
CA ALA A 183 19.21 7.63 15.31
C ALA A 183 18.30 7.76 14.09
N THR A 184 18.77 8.43 13.04
CA THR A 184 17.98 8.67 11.82
C THR A 184 17.96 7.45 10.91
N GLY A 185 19.12 6.86 10.64
CA GLY A 185 19.28 5.79 9.65
C GLY A 185 18.85 4.41 10.14
N GLU A 186 19.15 4.08 11.40
CA GLU A 186 18.87 2.74 11.95
C GLU A 186 17.56 2.69 12.77
N ALA A 187 17.09 3.82 13.31
CA ALA A 187 15.90 3.85 14.16
C ALA A 187 14.69 4.57 13.51
N LEU A 188 14.78 5.88 13.31
CA LEU A 188 13.65 6.69 12.83
C LEU A 188 13.14 6.23 11.46
N LYS A 189 14.02 6.12 10.47
CA LYS A 189 13.63 5.80 9.09
C LYS A 189 12.95 4.43 8.95
N PRO A 190 13.45 3.32 9.54
CA PRO A 190 12.73 2.04 9.52
C PRO A 190 11.39 2.06 10.25
N MET A 191 11.23 2.89 11.28
CA MET A 191 9.96 3.05 11.98
C MET A 191 8.94 3.80 11.12
N MET A 192 9.35 4.93 10.52
CA MET A 192 8.48 5.71 9.61
C MET A 192 8.07 4.88 8.40
N ALA A 193 8.97 4.08 7.83
CA ALA A 193 8.65 3.18 6.72
C ALA A 193 7.54 2.17 7.07
N ARG A 194 7.55 1.61 8.29
CA ARG A 194 6.49 0.70 8.75
C ARG A 194 5.17 1.41 8.98
N MET A 195 5.20 2.61 9.56
CA MET A 195 4.00 3.43 9.72
C MET A 195 3.40 3.81 8.38
N ALA A 196 4.22 4.18 7.39
CA ALA A 196 3.77 4.51 6.05
C ALA A 196 3.17 3.30 5.30
N GLU A 197 3.79 2.11 5.42
CA GLU A 197 3.22 0.87 4.85
C GLU A 197 1.86 0.56 5.48
N ARG A 198 1.74 0.67 6.81
CA ARG A 198 0.45 0.44 7.48
C ARG A 198 -0.61 1.47 7.11
N ALA A 199 -0.22 2.73 7.05
CA ALA A 199 -1.12 3.80 6.68
C ALA A 199 -1.70 3.62 5.27
N ALA A 200 -0.88 3.16 4.33
CA ALA A 200 -1.32 2.91 2.97
C ALA A 200 -2.30 1.71 2.88
N ILE A 201 -2.14 0.71 3.75
CA ILE A 201 -3.11 -0.41 3.89
C ILE A 201 -4.44 0.10 4.44
N ASP A 202 -4.41 0.91 5.49
CA ASP A 202 -5.62 1.45 6.12
C ASP A 202 -6.37 2.40 5.15
N ASP A 203 -5.64 3.28 4.46
CA ASP A 203 -6.18 4.19 3.44
C ASP A 203 -6.86 3.41 2.30
N PHE A 204 -6.25 2.30 1.87
CA PHE A 204 -6.83 1.41 0.86
C PHE A 204 -8.11 0.73 1.35
N SER A 205 -8.09 0.20 2.57
CA SER A 205 -9.23 -0.48 3.20
C SER A 205 -10.44 0.45 3.33
N GLN A 206 -10.22 1.69 3.78
CA GLN A 206 -11.28 2.71 3.89
C GLN A 206 -11.84 3.12 2.53
N SER A 207 -10.98 3.21 1.51
CA SER A 207 -11.38 3.66 0.17
C SER A 207 -12.00 2.55 -0.70
N LYS A 208 -11.98 1.28 -0.24
CA LYS A 208 -12.49 0.11 -0.99
C LYS A 208 -13.90 0.32 -1.54
N GLY A 209 -14.83 0.82 -0.72
CA GLY A 209 -16.23 1.01 -1.14
C GLY A 209 -16.40 2.06 -2.24
N LEU A 210 -15.66 3.17 -2.15
CA LEU A 210 -15.64 4.21 -3.18
C LEU A 210 -15.06 3.68 -4.49
N PHE A 211 -13.98 2.89 -4.41
CA PHE A 211 -13.39 2.24 -5.58
C PHE A 211 -14.38 1.27 -6.22
N GLN A 212 -15.11 0.50 -5.43
CA GLN A 212 -16.09 -0.45 -5.95
C GLN A 212 -17.14 0.25 -6.81
N GLN A 213 -17.75 1.31 -6.30
CA GLN A 213 -18.78 2.09 -7.01
C GLN A 213 -18.26 2.74 -8.30
N LYS A 214 -17.06 3.36 -8.25
CA LYS A 214 -16.48 4.01 -9.43
C LYS A 214 -16.13 3.00 -10.51
N VAL A 215 -15.63 1.83 -10.12
CA VAL A 215 -15.26 0.75 -11.05
C VAL A 215 -16.49 0.12 -11.67
N GLU A 216 -17.58 -0.04 -10.92
CA GLU A 216 -18.85 -0.54 -11.46
C GLU A 216 -19.34 0.26 -12.66
N ASN A 217 -19.29 1.60 -12.56
CA ASN A 217 -19.65 2.49 -13.66
C ASN A 217 -18.71 2.33 -14.86
N VAL A 218 -17.39 2.30 -14.62
CA VAL A 218 -16.38 2.27 -15.70
C VAL A 218 -16.34 0.92 -16.43
N ILE A 219 -16.45 -0.21 -15.72
CA ILE A 219 -16.50 -1.54 -16.36
C ILE A 219 -17.79 -1.70 -17.16
N GLY A 220 -18.93 -1.24 -16.62
CA GLY A 220 -20.20 -1.30 -17.33
C GLY A 220 -20.15 -0.62 -18.70
N GLU A 221 -19.36 0.45 -18.82
CA GLU A 221 -19.17 1.19 -20.06
C GLU A 221 -18.04 0.62 -20.94
N LEU A 222 -16.87 0.33 -20.37
CA LEU A 222 -15.63 0.09 -21.14
C LEU A 222 -15.22 -1.38 -21.27
N ALA A 223 -15.76 -2.28 -20.43
CA ALA A 223 -15.46 -3.71 -20.51
C ALA A 223 -16.50 -4.50 -21.31
N THR A 224 -17.45 -3.80 -21.94
CA THR A 224 -18.40 -4.42 -22.85
C THR A 224 -17.78 -4.55 -24.23
N MET A 225 -17.72 -5.78 -24.72
CA MET A 225 -17.23 -6.07 -26.07
C MET A 225 -18.42 -6.19 -27.01
N GLU A 226 -18.44 -5.35 -28.04
CA GLU A 226 -19.42 -5.43 -29.13
C GLU A 226 -18.83 -6.22 -30.30
N VAL A 227 -19.48 -7.29 -30.72
CA VAL A 227 -19.13 -8.05 -31.92
C VAL A 227 -20.25 -7.94 -32.94
N ARG A 228 -19.86 -7.67 -34.19
CA ARG A 228 -20.75 -7.52 -35.32
C ARG A 228 -20.45 -8.58 -36.36
N ASP A 229 -21.40 -9.49 -36.55
CA ASP A 229 -21.29 -10.56 -37.53
C ASP A 229 -22.40 -10.44 -38.57
N LYS A 230 -22.07 -10.75 -39.83
CA LYS A 230 -23.03 -10.77 -40.95
C LYS A 230 -23.17 -12.20 -41.45
N LYS A 231 -24.41 -12.69 -41.53
CA LYS A 231 -24.74 -13.99 -42.14
C LYS A 231 -25.86 -13.86 -43.16
N GLY A 232 -25.91 -14.78 -44.12
CA GLY A 232 -26.96 -14.87 -45.13
C GLY A 232 -27.50 -16.29 -45.24
N ILE A 233 -28.79 -16.41 -45.55
CA ILE A 233 -29.46 -17.66 -45.92
C ILE A 233 -30.10 -17.46 -47.28
N ASN A 234 -29.84 -18.41 -48.19
CA ASN A 234 -30.57 -18.55 -49.45
C ASN A 234 -31.68 -19.57 -49.26
N LYS A 235 -32.92 -19.16 -49.55
CA LYS A 235 -34.10 -20.03 -49.55
C LYS A 235 -34.75 -20.00 -50.93
N GLN A 236 -34.83 -21.16 -51.57
CA GLN A 236 -35.65 -21.36 -52.75
C GLN A 236 -37.05 -21.79 -52.30
N LEU A 237 -38.07 -21.08 -52.77
CA LEU A 237 -39.47 -21.37 -52.47
C LEU A 237 -40.16 -21.80 -53.76
N GLN A 238 -40.75 -23.00 -53.76
CA GLN A 238 -41.50 -23.53 -54.90
C GLN A 238 -43.00 -23.44 -54.61
N THR A 239 -43.76 -22.91 -55.57
CA THR A 239 -45.23 -22.86 -55.52
C THR A 239 -45.79 -23.97 -56.39
N SER A 240 -46.60 -24.85 -55.80
CA SER A 240 -47.30 -25.91 -56.54
C SER A 240 -48.79 -25.62 -56.63
N ILE A 241 -49.35 -25.65 -57.84
CA ILE A 241 -50.80 -25.67 -58.06
C ILE A 241 -51.11 -27.08 -58.57
N TRP A 242 -51.98 -27.80 -57.85
CA TRP A 242 -52.39 -29.16 -58.22
C TRP A 242 -51.22 -30.17 -58.32
N GLY A 243 -50.20 -30.02 -57.47
CA GLY A 243 -49.03 -30.92 -57.44
C GLY A 243 -47.98 -30.66 -58.54
N LEU A 244 -48.17 -29.64 -59.38
CA LEU A 244 -47.20 -29.22 -60.39
C LEU A 244 -46.54 -27.90 -59.95
N ASN A 245 -45.20 -27.88 -59.95
CA ASN A 245 -44.40 -26.70 -59.64
C ASN A 245 -44.59 -25.64 -60.73
N VAL A 246 -45.18 -24.50 -60.38
CA VAL A 246 -45.55 -23.43 -61.34
C VAL A 246 -44.75 -22.14 -61.16
N SER A 247 -44.05 -21.97 -60.04
CA SER A 247 -43.23 -20.79 -59.79
C SER A 247 -42.14 -21.10 -58.77
N GLU A 248 -40.95 -20.55 -59.00
CA GLU A 248 -39.82 -20.57 -58.06
C GLU A 248 -39.49 -19.13 -57.67
N THR A 249 -39.23 -18.92 -56.37
CA THR A 249 -38.86 -17.63 -55.81
C THR A 249 -37.59 -17.83 -54.99
N ASP A 250 -36.51 -17.16 -55.38
CA ASP A 250 -35.26 -17.16 -54.64
C ASP A 250 -35.20 -15.93 -53.74
N VAL A 251 -35.01 -16.17 -52.45
CA VAL A 251 -34.88 -15.12 -51.43
C VAL A 251 -33.53 -15.25 -50.75
N GLU A 252 -32.76 -14.17 -50.80
CA GLU A 252 -31.51 -14.01 -50.03
C GLU A 252 -31.77 -13.09 -48.84
N ILE A 253 -31.78 -13.68 -47.65
CA ILE A 253 -31.97 -12.97 -46.38
C ILE A 253 -30.62 -12.87 -45.70
N THR A 254 -30.11 -11.65 -45.52
CA THR A 254 -28.94 -11.41 -44.66
C THR A 254 -29.38 -10.87 -43.31
N ALA A 255 -28.55 -11.03 -42.29
CA ALA A 255 -28.76 -10.40 -41.00
C ALA A 255 -27.42 -9.96 -40.40
N ILE A 256 -27.45 -8.82 -39.73
CA ILE A 256 -26.35 -8.32 -38.93
C ILE A 256 -26.69 -8.61 -37.46
N SER A 257 -25.82 -9.37 -36.80
CA SER A 257 -25.89 -9.64 -35.37
C SER A 257 -24.98 -8.68 -34.64
N ILE A 258 -25.52 -7.93 -33.68
CA ILE A 258 -24.77 -7.13 -32.72
C ILE A 258 -24.87 -7.82 -31.37
N LEU A 259 -23.75 -8.38 -30.93
CA LEU A 259 -23.65 -9.08 -29.65
C LEU A 259 -22.86 -8.22 -28.67
N LYS A 260 -23.42 -7.96 -27.48
CA LYS A 260 -22.72 -7.29 -26.38
C LYS A 260 -22.43 -8.29 -25.27
N VAL A 261 -21.15 -8.53 -25.02
CA VAL A 261 -20.67 -9.39 -23.94
C VAL A 261 -20.01 -8.51 -22.88
N GLY A 262 -20.34 -8.75 -21.61
CA GLY A 262 -19.78 -7.98 -20.51
C GLY A 262 -20.01 -8.65 -19.17
N PHE A 263 -19.95 -7.86 -18.10
CA PHE A 263 -19.98 -8.34 -16.72
C PHE A 263 -21.16 -7.74 -15.98
N ARG A 264 -21.93 -8.57 -15.28
CA ARG A 264 -23.00 -8.10 -14.39
C ARG A 264 -22.45 -7.85 -13.00
N LEU A 265 -21.95 -6.64 -12.77
CA LEU A 265 -21.32 -6.31 -11.48
C LEU A 265 -22.28 -6.24 -10.31
N ASN A 266 -23.57 -6.00 -10.57
CA ASN A 266 -24.63 -6.10 -9.57
C ASN A 266 -24.74 -7.51 -8.94
N ASP A 267 -24.23 -8.54 -9.62
CA ASP A 267 -24.28 -9.92 -9.14
C ASP A 267 -23.14 -10.17 -8.14
N TYR A 268 -21.93 -9.69 -8.42
CA TYR A 268 -20.76 -9.82 -7.55
C TYR A 268 -19.57 -8.96 -8.02
N PHE A 269 -19.01 -8.11 -7.16
CA PHE A 269 -17.72 -7.45 -7.37
C PHE A 269 -17.01 -7.18 -6.04
N THR A 270 -15.83 -7.77 -5.84
CA THR A 270 -15.03 -7.55 -4.63
C THR A 270 -13.60 -7.16 -4.93
N VAL A 271 -13.05 -6.32 -4.05
CA VAL A 271 -11.64 -5.91 -4.07
C VAL A 271 -11.10 -6.22 -2.67
N ASP A 272 -10.27 -7.24 -2.55
CA ASP A 272 -9.76 -7.72 -1.27
C ASP A 272 -8.24 -7.55 -1.23
N LEU A 273 -7.69 -7.20 -0.06
CA LEU A 273 -6.26 -7.06 0.16
C LEU A 273 -5.79 -8.21 1.04
N ASP A 274 -4.83 -8.99 0.55
CA ASP A 274 -4.10 -9.96 1.35
C ASP A 274 -2.69 -9.43 1.64
N GLU A 275 -2.49 -8.96 2.87
CA GLU A 275 -1.22 -8.43 3.36
C GLU A 275 -0.11 -9.48 3.38
N ARG A 276 -0.45 -10.75 3.61
CA ARG A 276 0.55 -11.83 3.72
C ARG A 276 1.15 -12.17 2.37
N SER A 277 0.30 -12.29 1.35
CA SER A 277 0.73 -12.55 -0.03
C SER A 277 1.11 -11.28 -0.80
N LYS A 278 0.85 -10.10 -0.22
CA LYS A 278 0.98 -8.78 -0.87
C LYS A 278 0.19 -8.71 -2.17
N THR A 279 -1.05 -9.19 -2.14
CA THR A 279 -1.91 -9.29 -3.34
C THR A 279 -3.21 -8.54 -3.13
N VAL A 280 -3.56 -7.69 -4.09
CA VAL A 280 -4.90 -7.12 -4.24
C VAL A 280 -5.68 -8.04 -5.16
N LEU A 281 -6.58 -8.81 -4.57
CA LEU A 281 -7.46 -9.74 -5.27
C LEU A 281 -8.72 -9.00 -5.71
N ILE A 282 -8.90 -8.89 -7.02
CA ILE A 282 -10.10 -8.33 -7.64
C ILE A 282 -10.92 -9.50 -8.18
N THR A 283 -12.11 -9.68 -7.63
CA THR A 283 -13.01 -10.76 -8.06
C THR A 283 -14.18 -10.20 -8.85
N LEU A 284 -14.26 -10.64 -10.11
CA LEU A 284 -15.30 -10.29 -11.07
C LEU A 284 -16.22 -11.49 -11.32
N PRO A 285 -17.46 -11.27 -11.79
CA PRO A 285 -18.31 -12.36 -12.22
C PRO A 285 -17.82 -12.92 -13.56
N GLU A 286 -18.22 -14.13 -13.91
CA GLU A 286 -18.03 -14.66 -15.26
C GLU A 286 -18.74 -13.77 -16.31
N PRO A 287 -18.11 -13.50 -17.47
CA PRO A 287 -18.73 -12.70 -18.51
C PRO A 287 -19.96 -13.40 -19.07
N MET A 288 -20.96 -12.62 -19.45
CA MET A 288 -22.18 -13.11 -20.06
C MET A 288 -22.65 -12.21 -21.19
N ILE A 289 -23.55 -12.75 -22.01
CA ILE A 289 -24.24 -11.99 -23.04
C ILE A 289 -25.21 -11.04 -22.34
N LEU A 290 -24.95 -9.73 -22.44
CA LEU A 290 -25.80 -8.70 -21.88
C LEU A 290 -26.95 -8.34 -22.83
N SER A 291 -26.65 -8.32 -24.13
CA SER A 291 -27.66 -8.15 -25.17
C SER A 291 -27.26 -8.85 -26.46
N HIS A 292 -28.26 -9.20 -27.26
CA HIS A 292 -28.10 -9.77 -28.59
C HIS A 292 -29.18 -9.22 -29.52
N GLU A 293 -28.77 -8.37 -30.45
CA GLU A 293 -29.65 -7.77 -31.46
C GLU A 293 -29.36 -8.40 -32.82
N VAL A 294 -30.41 -8.74 -33.56
CA VAL A 294 -30.29 -9.29 -34.92
C VAL A 294 -31.17 -8.46 -35.84
N LEU A 295 -30.52 -7.75 -36.77
CA LEU A 295 -31.14 -6.86 -37.74
C LEU A 295 -31.18 -7.56 -39.10
N PRO A 296 -32.33 -8.10 -39.52
CA PRO A 296 -32.46 -8.73 -40.83
C PRO A 296 -32.50 -7.66 -41.94
N LYS A 297 -31.90 -7.99 -43.08
CA LYS A 297 -31.91 -7.23 -44.32
C LYS A 297 -32.15 -8.18 -45.49
N ILE A 298 -33.13 -7.88 -46.34
CA ILE A 298 -33.36 -8.64 -47.56
C ILE A 298 -32.46 -8.04 -48.64
N GLU A 299 -31.52 -8.82 -49.18
CA GLU A 299 -30.55 -8.32 -50.18
C GLU A 299 -30.98 -8.59 -51.61
N LYS A 300 -31.61 -9.74 -51.86
CA LYS A 300 -32.22 -10.06 -53.15
C LYS A 300 -33.57 -10.74 -52.96
N LEU A 301 -34.51 -10.34 -53.81
CA LEU A 301 -35.85 -10.86 -53.82
C LEU A 301 -36.34 -10.97 -55.27
N ASP A 302 -36.16 -12.16 -55.85
CA ASP A 302 -36.66 -12.48 -57.18
C ASP A 302 -38.01 -13.21 -57.03
N ILE A 303 -39.08 -12.41 -56.99
CA ILE A 303 -40.44 -12.91 -56.82
C ILE A 303 -40.94 -13.49 -58.14
N GLY A 304 -41.21 -14.79 -58.18
CA GLY A 304 -41.97 -15.39 -59.26
C GLY A 304 -43.40 -14.81 -59.33
N TRP A 305 -43.90 -14.62 -60.54
CA TRP A 305 -45.09 -13.82 -60.92
C TRP A 305 -46.43 -14.17 -60.25
N MET A 306 -46.51 -15.16 -59.35
CA MET A 306 -47.77 -15.61 -58.70
C MET A 306 -47.75 -15.68 -57.16
N ARG A 307 -46.77 -15.13 -56.43
CA ARG A 307 -46.75 -15.29 -54.96
C ARG A 307 -46.68 -13.98 -54.16
N GLU A 308 -47.59 -13.83 -53.19
CA GLU A 308 -47.41 -12.97 -52.00
C GLU A 308 -46.47 -13.68 -51.01
N ILE A 309 -45.43 -13.01 -50.54
CA ILE A 309 -44.51 -13.58 -49.57
C ILE A 309 -45.18 -13.57 -48.20
N GLU A 310 -45.61 -14.74 -47.73
CA GLU A 310 -46.14 -14.87 -46.37
C GLU A 310 -45.04 -14.62 -45.32
N SER A 311 -45.37 -13.82 -44.30
CA SER A 311 -44.47 -13.38 -43.22
C SER A 311 -43.90 -14.53 -42.38
N VAL A 312 -44.58 -15.69 -42.35
CA VAL A 312 -44.20 -16.87 -41.58
C VAL A 312 -42.86 -17.47 -42.06
N ASN A 313 -42.63 -17.53 -43.37
CA ASN A 313 -41.40 -18.12 -43.93
C ASN A 313 -40.14 -17.27 -43.71
N ILE A 314 -40.31 -15.95 -43.58
CA ILE A 314 -39.21 -15.03 -43.24
C ILE A 314 -38.85 -15.15 -41.77
N ASN A 315 -39.85 -15.27 -40.89
CA ASN A 315 -39.65 -15.38 -39.44
C ASN A 315 -38.87 -16.64 -39.04
N GLU A 316 -39.11 -17.78 -39.71
CA GLU A 316 -38.35 -19.01 -39.50
C GLU A 316 -36.86 -18.85 -39.89
N GLY A 317 -36.58 -18.19 -41.02
CA GLY A 317 -35.21 -17.89 -41.44
C GLY A 317 -34.49 -16.96 -40.46
N VAL A 318 -35.18 -15.93 -39.95
CA VAL A 318 -34.62 -15.01 -38.95
C VAL A 318 -34.36 -15.70 -37.61
N ASN A 319 -35.23 -16.60 -37.16
CA ASN A 319 -35.00 -17.36 -35.93
C ASN A 319 -33.83 -18.35 -36.08
N SER A 320 -33.72 -19.00 -37.24
CA SER A 320 -32.57 -19.87 -37.55
C SER A 320 -31.26 -19.09 -37.54
N LEU A 321 -31.25 -17.88 -38.10
CA LEU A 321 -30.10 -16.97 -38.04
C LEU A 321 -29.77 -16.58 -36.58
N ARG A 322 -30.76 -16.25 -35.75
CA ARG A 322 -30.55 -15.93 -34.32
C ARG A 322 -29.91 -17.07 -33.55
N GLU A 323 -30.37 -18.30 -33.74
CA GLU A 323 -29.78 -19.47 -33.10
C GLU A 323 -28.35 -19.71 -33.58
N ALA A 324 -28.10 -19.61 -34.88
CA ALA A 324 -26.77 -19.75 -35.45
C ALA A 324 -25.78 -18.69 -34.94
N PHE A 325 -26.23 -17.45 -34.73
CA PHE A 325 -25.41 -16.40 -34.11
C PHE A 325 -25.16 -16.65 -32.63
N ARG A 326 -26.13 -17.18 -31.87
CA ARG A 326 -25.93 -17.53 -30.45
C ARG A 326 -24.97 -18.71 -30.27
N ALA A 327 -25.11 -19.75 -31.09
CA ALA A 327 -24.22 -20.90 -31.04
C ALA A 327 -22.78 -20.49 -31.34
N GLU A 328 -22.56 -19.71 -32.40
CA GLU A 328 -21.22 -19.22 -32.75
C GLU A 328 -20.66 -18.24 -31.70
N ALA A 329 -21.50 -17.40 -31.11
CA ALA A 329 -21.08 -16.54 -30.00
C ALA A 329 -20.57 -17.34 -28.81
N LEU A 330 -21.22 -18.46 -28.47
CA LEU A 330 -20.80 -19.35 -27.38
C LEU A 330 -19.56 -20.18 -27.74
N GLU A 331 -19.40 -20.56 -29.00
CA GLU A 331 -18.20 -21.24 -29.52
C GLU A 331 -17.02 -20.27 -29.72
N SER A 332 -17.29 -18.98 -29.86
CA SER A 332 -16.27 -17.97 -30.08
C SER A 332 -15.46 -17.69 -28.81
N ASN A 333 -14.19 -17.34 -28.99
CA ASN A 333 -13.30 -16.90 -27.90
C ASN A 333 -13.71 -15.54 -27.28
N ILE A 334 -14.91 -15.03 -27.51
CA ILE A 334 -15.36 -13.71 -27.07
C ILE A 334 -15.37 -13.58 -25.54
N MET A 335 -15.78 -14.64 -24.83
CA MET A 335 -15.77 -14.69 -23.35
C MET A 335 -14.34 -14.63 -22.80
N SER A 336 -13.39 -15.27 -23.48
CA SER A 336 -11.97 -15.20 -23.08
C SER A 336 -11.38 -13.81 -23.33
N LYS A 337 -11.76 -13.16 -24.45
CA LYS A 337 -11.32 -11.82 -24.81
C LYS A 337 -11.86 -10.77 -23.85
N SER A 338 -13.14 -10.87 -23.46
CA SER A 338 -13.73 -9.97 -22.47
C SER A 338 -13.04 -10.09 -21.11
N LYS A 339 -12.66 -11.31 -20.69
CA LYS A 339 -11.82 -11.51 -19.49
C LYS A 339 -10.48 -10.80 -19.61
N THR A 340 -9.77 -10.95 -20.73
CA THR A 340 -8.48 -10.27 -20.95
C THR A 340 -8.63 -8.75 -20.90
N GLN A 341 -9.63 -8.20 -21.58
CA GLN A 341 -9.91 -6.76 -21.57
C GLN A 341 -10.25 -6.26 -20.16
N ALA A 342 -11.05 -7.00 -19.40
CA ALA A 342 -11.34 -6.68 -18.01
C ALA A 342 -10.07 -6.70 -17.14
N ARG A 343 -9.18 -7.69 -17.32
CA ARG A 343 -7.89 -7.74 -16.60
C ARG A 343 -7.03 -6.51 -16.91
N GLU A 344 -6.94 -6.10 -18.16
CA GLU A 344 -6.16 -4.92 -18.58
C GLU A 344 -6.74 -3.64 -18.00
N LEU A 345 -8.07 -3.49 -18.02
CA LEU A 345 -8.77 -2.37 -17.43
C LEU A 345 -8.52 -2.32 -15.91
N MET A 346 -8.66 -3.44 -15.20
CA MET A 346 -8.41 -3.51 -13.77
C MET A 346 -6.96 -3.18 -13.41
N ASN A 347 -6.00 -3.70 -14.17
CA ASN A 347 -4.60 -3.33 -13.99
C ASN A 347 -4.40 -1.83 -14.19
N THR A 348 -4.97 -1.24 -15.23
CA THR A 348 -4.83 0.20 -15.53
C THR A 348 -5.41 1.06 -14.41
N MET A 349 -6.58 0.69 -13.88
CA MET A 349 -7.29 1.47 -12.86
C MET A 349 -6.67 1.33 -11.47
N PHE A 350 -6.32 0.10 -11.06
CA PHE A 350 -5.86 -0.17 -9.69
C PHE A 350 -4.35 -0.03 -9.53
N GLN A 351 -3.55 -0.11 -10.60
CA GLN A 351 -2.09 -0.06 -10.49
C GLN A 351 -1.55 1.20 -9.78
N PRO A 352 -2.06 2.41 -10.02
CA PRO A 352 -1.62 3.60 -9.27
C PRO A 352 -1.88 3.46 -7.76
N VAL A 353 -3.04 2.91 -7.39
CA VAL A 353 -3.44 2.71 -6.00
C VAL A 353 -2.58 1.64 -5.34
N VAL A 354 -2.41 0.49 -5.99
CA VAL A 354 -1.60 -0.63 -5.47
C VAL A 354 -0.13 -0.24 -5.29
N ARG A 355 0.42 0.56 -6.23
CA ARG A 355 1.78 1.13 -6.07
C ARG A 355 1.88 2.08 -4.88
N GLY A 356 0.78 2.75 -4.52
CA GLY A 356 0.68 3.59 -3.32
C GLY A 356 0.77 2.79 -2.02
N ILE A 357 0.29 1.54 -2.00
CA ILE A 357 0.42 0.62 -0.86
C ILE A 357 1.86 0.17 -0.69
N GLY A 358 2.50 -0.22 -1.80
CA GLY A 358 3.93 -0.53 -1.81
C GLY A 358 4.39 -1.18 -3.11
N PRO A 359 5.70 -1.15 -3.40
CA PRO A 359 6.25 -1.64 -4.67
C PRO A 359 6.12 -3.16 -4.86
N ASN A 360 5.91 -3.89 -3.76
CA ASN A 360 5.83 -5.35 -3.75
C ASN A 360 4.41 -5.87 -3.92
N TYR A 361 3.39 -5.01 -3.89
CA TYR A 361 2.01 -5.42 -4.04
C TYR A 361 1.66 -5.71 -5.50
N LYS A 362 0.90 -6.77 -5.74
CA LYS A 362 0.47 -7.21 -7.07
C LYS A 362 -1.05 -7.22 -7.19
N ILE A 363 -1.55 -7.04 -8.41
CA ILE A 363 -2.97 -7.16 -8.73
C ILE A 363 -3.21 -8.55 -9.30
N GLU A 364 -4.17 -9.26 -8.74
CA GLU A 364 -4.67 -10.52 -9.28
C GLU A 364 -6.16 -10.38 -9.56
N VAL A 365 -6.57 -10.78 -10.77
CA VAL A 365 -7.97 -10.69 -11.21
C VAL A 365 -8.52 -12.10 -11.40
N GLN A 366 -9.51 -12.45 -10.59
CA GLN A 366 -10.20 -13.74 -10.62
C GLN A 366 -11.63 -13.58 -11.13
N PHE A 367 -12.15 -14.63 -11.74
CA PHE A 367 -13.52 -14.70 -12.25
C PHE A 367 -14.26 -15.82 -11.52
N GLN A 368 -15.44 -15.53 -10.99
CA GLN A 368 -16.27 -16.49 -10.30
C GLN A 368 -17.66 -16.57 -10.94
N ALA A 369 -18.22 -17.76 -10.99
CA ALA A 369 -19.62 -17.93 -11.38
C ALA A 369 -20.51 -17.22 -10.36
N ALA A 370 -21.49 -16.46 -10.83
CA ALA A 370 -22.42 -15.75 -9.95
C ALA A 370 -23.10 -16.76 -9.01
N PRO A 371 -23.17 -16.49 -7.70
CA PRO A 371 -23.91 -17.34 -6.78
C PRO A 371 -25.36 -17.41 -7.24
N THR A 372 -25.89 -18.63 -7.40
CA THR A 372 -27.27 -18.84 -7.83
C THR A 372 -28.17 -18.25 -6.76
N ARG A 373 -28.71 -17.04 -6.96
CA ARG A 373 -29.75 -16.50 -6.10
C ARG A 373 -30.97 -17.40 -6.27
N THR A 374 -31.19 -18.30 -5.32
CA THR A 374 -32.49 -18.92 -5.12
C THR A 374 -33.44 -17.80 -4.73
N THR A 375 -34.12 -17.20 -5.71
CA THR A 375 -35.30 -16.38 -5.46
C THR A 375 -36.37 -17.33 -4.96
N GLN A 376 -36.33 -17.61 -3.66
CA GLN A 376 -37.46 -18.20 -2.94
C GLN A 376 -38.45 -17.05 -2.75
N GLY A 377 -39.17 -16.75 -3.83
CA GLY A 377 -40.36 -15.92 -3.77
C GLY A 377 -41.45 -16.76 -3.13
N ASP A 378 -41.69 -16.55 -1.85
CA ASP A 378 -43.03 -16.73 -1.31
C ASP A 378 -43.86 -15.56 -1.84
N LEU A 379 -44.65 -15.85 -2.87
CA LEU A 379 -45.82 -15.05 -3.20
C LEU A 379 -46.85 -15.34 -2.10
N GLY A 380 -46.82 -14.52 -1.05
CA GLY A 380 -47.92 -14.35 -0.10
C GLY A 380 -48.86 -13.25 -0.55
#